data_AF-A0A1B6L2T9-F1
#
_entry.id   AF-A0A1B6L2T9-F1
#
_cell.length_a   1.000
_cell.length_b   1.000
_cell.length_c   1.000
_cell.angle_alpha   90.00
_cell.angle_beta   90.00
_cell.angle_gamma   90.00
#
_symmetry.space_group_name_H-M   'P 1'
#
loop_
_entity.id
_entity.type
_entity.pdbx_description
1 polymer ?
#
loop_
_entity_poly.entity_id
_entity_poly.type
_entity_poly.pdbx_seq_one_letter_code
_entity_poly.pdbx_strand_id
1 'polypeptide(L)'
;RGIKQVGGFSSNSPTCLIPLKYLYGNPNESLHCPYLSLGMYASSHAVKVHWGLRPVVMTGYWNDITAATLADMFINTTIPRGKSTLYEFPRDLLRPDLTVFLNTHNHAPDSREETRAPTWRARFTETFLRFRKIKLREVKWFGADNVTETILHLIQDELGEKFDLSI
;
A
#
# COMPACT_ATOMS: atom_id res chain seq x y z
N ARG A 1 -27.26 -1.72 22.00
CA ARG A 1 -27.30 -0.80 20.84
C ARG A 1 -25.86 -0.39 20.54
N GLY A 2 -25.18 -1.09 19.63
CA GLY A 2 -23.81 -0.76 19.25
C GLY A 2 -23.81 0.47 18.35
N ILE A 3 -23.02 1.48 18.71
CA ILE A 3 -22.79 2.66 17.88
C ILE A 3 -21.99 2.17 16.66
N LYS A 4 -22.64 2.09 15.49
CA LYS A 4 -21.95 1.84 14.23
C LYS A 4 -21.01 3.02 13.97
N GLN A 5 -19.70 2.76 13.95
CA GLN A 5 -18.70 3.79 13.71
C GLN A 5 -18.14 3.62 12.29
N VAL A 6 -18.34 4.65 11.47
CA VAL A 6 -17.81 4.76 10.11
C VAL A 6 -16.29 4.62 10.15
N GLY A 7 -15.73 3.70 9.35
CA GLY A 7 -14.29 3.48 9.23
C GLY A 7 -13.53 4.73 8.78
N GLY A 8 -12.26 4.82 9.15
CA GLY A 8 -11.40 5.96 8.80
C GLY A 8 -10.54 5.67 7.57
N PHE A 9 -10.48 6.60 6.62
CA PHE A 9 -9.47 6.59 5.56
C PHE A 9 -8.21 7.29 6.06
N SER A 10 -7.05 6.64 5.93
CA SER A 10 -5.76 7.21 6.31
C SER A 10 -4.75 7.11 5.17
N SER A 11 -4.03 8.18 4.90
CA SER A 11 -2.99 8.22 3.86
C SER A 11 -1.60 7.96 4.46
N ASN A 12 -0.66 7.54 3.62
CA ASN A 12 0.75 7.38 3.97
C ASN A 12 1.45 8.75 4.09
N SER A 13 1.01 9.52 5.08
CA SER A 13 1.59 10.73 5.68
C SER A 13 0.52 11.23 6.65
N PRO A 14 0.61 10.92 7.95
CA PRO A 14 -0.38 11.37 8.91
C PRO A 14 -0.36 12.90 8.97
N THR A 15 -1.46 13.49 9.45
CA THR A 15 -1.66 14.95 9.46
C THR A 15 -0.50 15.72 10.11
N CYS A 16 0.19 15.09 11.08
CA CYS A 16 1.36 15.67 11.75
C CYS A 16 2.60 15.84 10.86
N LEU A 17 2.71 15.12 9.73
CA LEU A 17 3.84 15.22 8.80
C LEU A 17 3.53 16.05 7.55
N ILE A 18 2.28 16.49 7.37
CA ILE A 18 1.90 17.39 6.27
C ILE A 18 2.82 18.62 6.18
N PRO A 19 3.22 19.28 7.29
CA PRO A 19 4.14 20.42 7.22
C PRO A 19 5.52 20.06 6.68
N LEU A 20 5.94 18.79 6.69
CA LEU A 20 7.24 18.37 6.14
C LEU A 20 7.15 17.95 4.68
N LYS A 21 5.94 17.82 4.13
CA LYS A 21 5.72 17.43 2.73
C LYS A 21 6.31 18.44 1.75
N TYR A 22 6.34 19.74 2.07
CA TYR A 22 6.95 20.73 1.19
C TYR A 22 8.48 20.58 1.11
N LEU A 23 9.11 20.04 2.16
CA LEU A 23 10.56 19.81 2.23
C LEU A 23 10.96 18.48 1.59
N TYR A 24 10.21 17.41 1.86
CA TYR A 24 10.63 16.04 1.52
C TYR A 24 9.64 15.30 0.62
N GLY A 25 8.61 15.97 0.12
CA GLY A 25 7.60 15.38 -0.74
C GLY A 25 8.08 15.15 -2.18
N ASN A 26 9.22 15.70 -2.57
CA ASN A 26 9.78 15.56 -3.91
C ASN A 26 10.42 14.17 -4.10
N PRO A 27 9.95 13.34 -5.05
CA PRO A 27 10.49 12.00 -5.28
C PRO A 27 11.98 11.95 -5.67
N ASN A 28 12.52 13.06 -6.21
CA ASN A 28 13.91 13.13 -6.66
C ASN A 28 14.91 13.40 -5.52
N GLU A 29 14.42 13.67 -4.30
CA GLU A 29 15.26 13.96 -3.16
C GLU A 29 15.61 12.69 -2.37
N SER A 30 16.84 12.61 -1.89
CA SER A 30 17.33 11.48 -1.10
C SER A 30 16.54 11.27 0.20
N LEU A 31 15.94 12.33 0.74
CA LEU A 31 15.15 12.31 1.97
C LEU A 31 13.68 11.91 1.74
N HIS A 32 13.25 11.72 0.49
CA HIS A 32 11.88 11.31 0.18
C HIS A 32 11.52 9.94 0.75
N CYS A 33 12.34 8.93 0.51
CA CYS A 33 12.09 7.57 1.00
C CYS A 33 12.12 7.49 2.54
N PRO A 34 13.08 8.11 3.26
CA PRO A 34 13.02 8.25 4.71
C PRO A 34 11.76 8.96 5.21
N TYR A 35 11.35 10.05 4.55
CA TYR A 35 10.12 10.78 4.89
C TYR A 35 8.86 9.89 4.76
N LEU A 36 8.72 9.16 3.65
CA LEU A 36 7.61 8.21 3.47
C LEU A 36 7.63 7.09 4.51
N SER A 37 8.82 6.58 4.82
CA SER A 37 9.00 5.54 5.84
C SER A 37 8.58 6.04 7.23
N LEU A 38 8.98 7.26 7.60
CA LEU A 38 8.55 7.88 8.86
C LEU A 38 7.03 8.08 8.90
N GLY A 39 6.42 8.53 7.80
CA GLY A 39 4.98 8.67 7.69
C GLY A 39 4.24 7.36 7.90
N MET A 40 4.74 6.28 7.32
CA MET A 40 4.19 4.94 7.52
C MET A 40 4.24 4.51 8.99
N TYR A 41 5.37 4.71 9.70
CA TYR A 41 5.47 4.39 11.13
C TYR A 41 4.55 5.24 11.99
N ALA A 42 4.46 6.54 11.71
CA ALA A 42 3.58 7.45 12.42
C ALA A 42 2.10 7.10 12.21
N SER A 43 1.69 6.79 10.98
CA SER A 43 0.33 6.32 10.68
C SER A 43 0.04 4.98 11.33
N SER A 44 0.98 4.02 11.28
CA SER A 44 0.87 2.74 11.98
C SER A 44 0.64 2.92 13.47
N HIS A 45 1.36 3.84 14.11
CA HIS A 45 1.16 4.14 15.53
C HIS A 45 -0.21 4.75 15.80
N ALA A 46 -0.64 5.74 15.01
CA ALA A 46 -1.95 6.37 15.14
C ALA A 46 -3.10 5.35 14.98
N VAL A 47 -2.96 4.43 14.02
CA VAL A 47 -3.91 3.35 13.78
C VAL A 47 -3.91 2.36 14.95
N LYS A 48 -2.74 1.99 15.48
CA LYS A 48 -2.62 1.08 16.62
C LYS A 48 -3.38 1.58 17.86
N VAL A 49 -3.42 2.89 18.09
CA VAL A 49 -4.20 3.51 19.18
C VAL A 49 -5.72 3.32 19.00
N HIS A 50 -6.21 3.24 17.76
CA HIS A 50 -7.64 3.18 17.43
C HIS A 50 -8.09 1.81 16.87
N TRP A 51 -7.17 0.85 16.76
CA TRP A 51 -7.35 -0.43 16.07
C TRP A 51 -8.53 -1.26 16.56
N GLY A 52 -8.85 -1.18 17.85
CA GLY A 52 -9.96 -1.93 18.46
C GLY A 52 -11.34 -1.29 18.27
N LEU A 53 -11.41 -0.06 17.74
CA LEU A 53 -12.65 0.71 17.69
C LEU A 53 -13.25 0.79 16.29
N ARG A 54 -12.42 0.83 15.24
CA ARG A 54 -12.88 1.05 13.86
C ARG A 54 -11.97 0.38 12.84
N PRO A 55 -12.53 -0.10 11.71
CA PRO A 55 -11.72 -0.48 10.56
C PRO A 55 -11.03 0.76 9.97
N VAL A 56 -9.79 0.57 9.51
CA VAL A 56 -8.99 1.61 8.85
C VAL A 56 -8.58 1.13 7.48
N VAL A 57 -8.83 1.95 6.46
CA VAL A 57 -8.34 1.73 5.10
C VAL A 57 -7.17 2.65 4.86
N MET A 58 -6.04 2.09 4.40
CA MET A 58 -4.82 2.83 4.12
C MET A 58 -4.39 2.71 2.65
N THR A 59 -3.95 3.83 2.07
CA THR A 59 -3.34 3.86 0.73
C THR A 59 -1.85 4.12 0.81
N GLY A 60 -1.05 3.26 0.17
CA GLY A 60 0.40 3.29 0.29
C GLY A 60 0.82 2.81 1.67
N TYR A 61 1.60 1.74 1.73
CA TYR A 61 2.13 1.22 3.00
C TYR A 61 3.48 0.55 2.74
N TRP A 62 3.96 -0.27 3.66
CA TRP A 62 5.29 -0.89 3.56
C TRP A 62 5.54 -1.60 2.23
N ASN A 63 4.55 -2.35 1.73
CA ASN A 63 4.67 -3.08 0.47
C ASN A 63 4.91 -2.15 -0.72
N ASP A 64 4.25 -1.00 -0.74
CA ASP A 64 4.31 -0.02 -1.83
C ASP A 64 5.69 0.65 -1.90
N ILE A 65 6.15 1.18 -0.76
CA ILE A 65 7.49 1.78 -0.64
C ILE A 65 8.57 0.74 -0.95
N THR A 66 8.45 -0.47 -0.39
CA THR A 66 9.46 -1.53 -0.57
C THR A 66 9.48 -2.03 -2.01
N ALA A 67 8.32 -2.23 -2.65
CA ALA A 67 8.26 -2.63 -4.04
C ALA A 67 8.83 -1.58 -4.98
N ALA A 68 8.51 -0.29 -4.76
CA ALA A 68 9.06 0.82 -5.53
C ALA A 68 10.59 0.88 -5.40
N THR A 69 11.08 0.82 -4.16
CA THR A 69 12.51 0.85 -3.86
C THR A 69 13.25 -0.32 -4.51
N LEU A 70 12.73 -1.54 -4.41
CA LEU A 70 13.35 -2.70 -5.04
C LEU A 70 13.26 -2.66 -6.57
N ALA A 71 12.17 -2.15 -7.13
CA ALA A 71 12.06 -1.95 -8.57
C ALA A 71 13.10 -0.94 -9.10
N ASP A 72 13.38 0.12 -8.34
CA ASP A 72 14.43 1.10 -8.65
C ASP A 72 15.83 0.48 -8.50
N MET A 73 16.12 -0.20 -7.37
CA MET A 73 17.44 -0.80 -7.12
C MET A 73 17.79 -1.90 -8.14
N PHE A 74 16.80 -2.69 -8.56
CA PHE A 74 17.01 -3.84 -9.44
C PHE A 74 16.52 -3.57 -10.88
N ILE A 75 16.47 -2.31 -11.30
CA ILE A 75 15.94 -1.96 -12.64
C ILE A 75 16.71 -2.64 -13.78
N ASN A 76 18.04 -2.76 -13.63
CA ASN A 76 18.95 -3.36 -14.61
C ASN A 76 19.44 -4.76 -14.22
N THR A 77 18.90 -5.33 -13.14
CA THR A 77 19.36 -6.62 -12.59
C THR A 77 18.18 -7.53 -12.27
N THR A 78 18.46 -8.73 -11.77
CA THR A 78 17.42 -9.69 -11.42
C THR A 78 16.83 -9.34 -10.06
N ILE A 79 15.50 -9.19 -9.99
CA ILE A 79 14.79 -8.98 -8.72
C ILE A 79 15.06 -10.15 -7.75
N PRO A 80 15.36 -9.88 -6.46
CA PRO A 80 15.62 -10.90 -5.45
C PRO A 80 14.51 -11.95 -5.36
N ARG A 81 14.86 -13.23 -5.22
CA ARG A 81 13.85 -14.31 -5.11
C ARG A 81 12.92 -14.08 -3.92
N GLY A 82 11.66 -14.50 -4.01
CA GLY A 82 10.64 -14.29 -2.96
C GLY A 82 10.90 -14.95 -1.59
N LYS A 83 12.01 -15.70 -1.43
CA LYS A 83 12.50 -16.21 -0.13
C LYS A 83 13.51 -15.26 0.53
N SER A 84 13.86 -14.14 -0.12
CA SER A 84 14.76 -13.14 0.43
C SER A 84 14.15 -12.45 1.64
N THR A 85 15.00 -12.09 2.60
CA THR A 85 14.64 -11.31 3.78
C THR A 85 14.11 -9.91 3.43
N LEU A 86 14.40 -9.42 2.22
CA LEU A 86 13.90 -8.14 1.70
C LEU A 86 12.37 -8.09 1.54
N TYR A 87 11.70 -9.25 1.49
CA TYR A 87 10.24 -9.36 1.45
C TYR A 87 9.60 -9.58 2.82
N GLU A 88 10.40 -9.55 3.90
CA GLU A 88 9.88 -9.72 5.25
C GLU A 88 9.30 -8.42 5.77
N PHE A 89 8.03 -8.48 6.15
CA PHE A 89 7.34 -7.37 6.78
C PHE A 89 8.02 -7.02 8.12
N PRO A 90 8.31 -5.73 8.40
CA PRO A 90 8.99 -5.30 9.61
C PRO A 90 8.20 -5.66 10.87
N ARG A 91 8.91 -6.13 11.91
CA ARG A 91 8.29 -6.67 13.14
C ARG A 91 7.65 -5.62 14.04
N ASP A 92 8.14 -4.40 13.94
CA ASP A 92 7.76 -3.22 14.72
C ASP A 92 6.62 -2.41 14.08
N LEU A 93 6.31 -2.69 12.82
CA LEU A 93 5.22 -2.05 12.09
C LEU A 93 3.91 -2.86 12.22
N LEU A 94 2.78 -2.16 12.30
CA LEU A 94 1.48 -2.81 12.35
C LEU A 94 1.19 -3.50 11.01
N ARG A 95 0.95 -4.81 11.06
CA ARG A 95 0.67 -5.61 9.87
C ARG A 95 -0.80 -5.47 9.47
N PRO A 96 -1.11 -5.22 8.18
CA PRO A 96 -2.49 -5.16 7.72
C PRO A 96 -3.12 -6.56 7.69
N ASP A 97 -4.42 -6.63 8.00
CA ASP A 97 -5.20 -7.87 7.92
C ASP A 97 -5.46 -8.30 6.47
N LEU A 98 -5.58 -7.32 5.57
CA LEU A 98 -5.75 -7.51 4.13
C LEU A 98 -4.97 -6.42 3.38
N THR A 99 -4.24 -6.82 2.35
CA THR A 99 -3.62 -5.90 1.38
C THR A 99 -4.21 -6.17 0.01
N VAL A 100 -4.74 -5.12 -0.62
CA VAL A 100 -5.24 -5.18 -1.99
C VAL A 100 -4.23 -4.50 -2.89
N PHE A 101 -3.76 -5.21 -3.92
CA PHE A 101 -2.91 -4.67 -4.96
C PHE A 101 -3.73 -4.46 -6.23
N LEU A 102 -3.87 -3.20 -6.63
CA LEU A 102 -4.60 -2.82 -7.84
C LEU A 102 -3.65 -2.84 -9.02
N ASN A 103 -3.78 -3.86 -9.87
CA ASN A 103 -2.96 -4.01 -11.05
C ASN A 103 -3.70 -3.41 -12.26
N THR A 104 -3.28 -2.20 -12.63
CA THR A 104 -3.77 -1.49 -13.80
C THR A 104 -2.99 -1.94 -15.04
N HIS A 105 -3.35 -3.10 -15.59
CA HIS A 105 -2.70 -3.68 -16.78
C HIS A 105 -2.71 -2.68 -17.93
N ASN A 106 -1.57 -2.08 -18.35
CA ASN A 106 -1.36 -1.15 -19.49
C ASN A 106 -2.41 -0.03 -19.75
N HIS A 107 -3.46 0.04 -18.94
CA HIS A 107 -4.61 0.94 -19.00
C HIS A 107 -4.53 1.99 -17.90
N ALA A 108 -3.40 2.03 -17.18
CA ALA A 108 -3.10 3.21 -16.41
C ALA A 108 -3.30 4.42 -17.34
N PRO A 109 -4.03 5.45 -16.89
CA PRO A 109 -4.08 6.69 -17.65
C PRO A 109 -2.65 7.03 -17.99
N ASP A 110 -2.44 7.45 -19.24
CA ASP A 110 -1.21 7.97 -19.80
C ASP A 110 -0.71 9.06 -18.85
N SER A 111 -0.08 8.66 -17.73
CA SER A 111 0.45 9.58 -16.78
C SER A 111 1.71 10.02 -17.46
N ARG A 112 1.59 11.10 -18.23
CA ARG A 112 2.67 11.89 -18.85
C ARG A 112 3.71 12.36 -17.81
N GLU A 113 3.62 11.87 -16.57
CA GLU A 113 4.41 12.12 -15.37
C GLU A 113 5.19 10.88 -14.87
N GLU A 114 5.01 9.68 -15.45
CA GLU A 114 5.85 8.54 -15.06
C GLU A 114 7.22 8.68 -15.73
N THR A 115 8.10 9.43 -15.07
CA THR A 115 9.50 9.66 -15.47
C THR A 115 10.39 8.42 -15.35
N ARG A 116 9.83 7.29 -14.87
CA ARG A 116 10.56 6.05 -14.64
C ARG A 116 10.73 5.25 -15.94
N ALA A 117 11.71 4.34 -15.92
CA ALA A 117 11.99 3.49 -17.06
C ALA A 117 10.77 2.62 -17.45
N PRO A 118 10.56 2.29 -18.75
CA PRO A 118 9.40 1.50 -19.19
C PRO A 118 9.26 0.13 -18.52
N THR A 119 10.38 -0.48 -18.12
CA THR A 119 10.42 -1.78 -17.43
C THR A 119 10.08 -1.69 -15.95
N TRP A 120 10.08 -0.48 -15.37
CA TRP A 120 9.89 -0.27 -13.94
C TRP A 120 8.55 -0.82 -13.45
N ARG A 121 7.45 -0.58 -14.17
CA ARG A 121 6.12 -1.09 -13.79
C ARG A 121 6.07 -2.61 -13.72
N ALA A 122 6.69 -3.28 -14.70
CA ALA A 122 6.78 -4.73 -14.70
C ALA A 122 7.58 -5.25 -13.50
N ARG A 123 8.68 -4.56 -13.15
CA ARG A 123 9.51 -4.87 -11.99
C ARG A 123 8.80 -4.62 -10.67
N PHE A 124 8.05 -3.52 -10.58
CA PHE A 124 7.23 -3.18 -9.43
C PHE A 124 6.17 -4.26 -9.17
N THR A 125 5.39 -4.62 -10.20
CA THR A 125 4.39 -5.69 -10.12
C THR A 125 5.01 -7.03 -9.75
N GLU A 126 6.11 -7.42 -10.39
CA GLU A 126 6.83 -8.66 -10.09
C GLU A 126 7.31 -8.69 -8.62
N THR A 127 7.77 -7.55 -8.11
CA THR A 127 8.21 -7.42 -6.71
C THR A 127 7.04 -7.48 -5.75
N PHE A 128 5.94 -6.77 -6.03
CA PHE A 128 4.76 -6.73 -5.18
C PHE A 128 4.14 -8.13 -5.01
N LEU A 129 4.07 -8.91 -6.09
CA LEU A 129 3.55 -10.26 -6.07
C LEU A 129 4.47 -11.28 -5.35
N ARG A 130 5.72 -10.90 -5.01
CA ARG A 130 6.65 -11.74 -4.24
C ARG A 130 6.47 -11.61 -2.73
N PHE A 131 5.65 -10.68 -2.23
CA PHE A 131 5.34 -10.59 -0.80
C PHE A 131 4.45 -11.76 -0.35
N ARG A 132 5.06 -12.81 0.22
CA ARG A 132 4.36 -14.05 0.62
C ARG A 132 3.81 -14.03 2.04
N LYS A 133 4.37 -13.21 2.92
CA LYS A 133 4.04 -13.25 4.35
C LYS A 133 2.81 -12.44 4.72
N ILE A 134 2.22 -11.68 3.80
CA ILE A 134 1.02 -10.86 4.01
C ILE A 134 -0.18 -11.46 3.27
N LYS A 135 -1.40 -11.16 3.73
CA LYS A 135 -2.63 -11.55 3.02
C LYS A 135 -2.84 -10.60 1.85
N LEU A 136 -2.21 -10.92 0.73
CA LEU A 136 -2.24 -10.13 -0.50
C LEU A 136 -3.31 -10.67 -1.46
N ARG A 137 -4.10 -9.75 -2.03
CA ARG A 137 -5.07 -10.02 -3.10
C ARG A 137 -4.82 -9.06 -4.25
N GLU A 138 -4.55 -9.61 -5.43
CA GLU A 138 -4.44 -8.84 -6.65
C GLU A 138 -5.84 -8.62 -7.23
N VAL A 139 -6.17 -7.37 -7.54
CA VAL A 139 -7.38 -7.00 -8.28
C VAL A 139 -6.91 -6.36 -9.58
N LYS A 140 -7.22 -7.02 -10.70
CA LYS A 140 -6.89 -6.52 -12.02
C LYS A 140 -7.96 -5.51 -12.46
N TRP A 141 -7.52 -4.39 -13.03
CA TRP A 141 -8.41 -3.37 -13.57
C TRP A 141 -8.20 -3.22 -15.08
N PHE A 142 -9.29 -3.35 -15.83
CA PHE A 142 -9.30 -3.26 -17.29
C PHE A 142 -9.95 -1.98 -17.82
N GLY A 143 -10.05 -0.93 -17.00
CA GLY A 143 -10.52 0.39 -17.43
C GLY A 143 -12.03 0.66 -17.27
N ALA A 144 -12.87 -0.37 -17.37
CA ALA A 144 -14.34 -0.24 -17.30
C ALA A 144 -14.99 -0.96 -16.11
N ASP A 145 -14.23 -1.71 -15.31
CA ASP A 145 -14.78 -2.50 -14.21
C ASP A 145 -15.17 -1.63 -13.01
N ASN A 146 -16.23 -2.01 -12.29
CA ASN A 146 -16.55 -1.45 -10.98
C ASN A 146 -15.58 -2.01 -9.91
N VAL A 147 -14.34 -1.52 -9.95
CA VAL A 147 -13.25 -1.94 -9.05
C VAL A 147 -13.63 -1.73 -7.60
N THR A 148 -14.33 -0.64 -7.29
CA THR A 148 -14.76 -0.34 -5.93
C THR A 148 -15.67 -1.44 -5.38
N GLU A 149 -16.67 -1.87 -6.15
CA GLU A 149 -17.57 -2.97 -5.78
C GLU A 149 -16.82 -4.29 -5.63
N THR A 150 -15.87 -4.57 -6.53
CA THR A 150 -15.03 -5.76 -6.44
C THR A 150 -14.19 -5.77 -5.15
N ILE A 151 -13.58 -4.64 -4.80
CA ILE A 151 -12.81 -4.49 -3.56
C ILE A 151 -13.73 -4.63 -2.33
N LEU A 152 -14.92 -4.04 -2.37
CA LEU A 152 -15.88 -4.14 -1.25
C LEU A 152 -16.35 -5.58 -1.03
N HIS A 153 -16.69 -6.31 -2.09
CA HIS A 153 -17.03 -7.73 -2.02
C HIS A 153 -15.87 -8.56 -1.47
N LEU A 154 -14.64 -8.28 -1.92
CA LEU A 154 -13.45 -8.96 -1.41
C LEU A 154 -13.21 -8.68 0.08
N ILE A 155 -13.38 -7.43 0.51
CA ILE A 155 -13.25 -7.04 1.92
C ILE A 155 -14.32 -7.77 2.75
N GLN A 156 -15.57 -7.81 2.27
CA GLN A 156 -16.67 -8.50 2.97
C GLN A 156 -16.41 -10.01 3.08
N ASP A 157 -15.93 -10.65 2.01
CA ASP A 157 -15.62 -12.08 2.02
C ASP A 157 -14.47 -12.41 2.99
N GLU A 158 -13.42 -11.61 2.98
CA GLU A 158 -12.19 -11.91 3.71
C GLU A 158 -12.20 -11.48 5.19
N LEU A 159 -13.07 -10.51 5.53
CA LEU A 159 -13.10 -9.85 6.84
C LEU A 159 -14.51 -9.78 7.46
N GLY A 160 -15.58 -10.06 6.70
CA GLY A 160 -16.97 -9.91 7.17
C GLY A 160 -17.39 -10.87 8.27
N GLU A 161 -16.73 -12.02 8.41
CA GLU A 161 -16.93 -12.90 9.57
C GLU A 161 -16.24 -12.36 10.84
N LYS A 162 -15.19 -11.55 10.67
CA LYS A 162 -14.36 -11.04 11.78
C LYS A 162 -14.77 -9.65 12.24
N PHE A 163 -15.37 -8.86 11.37
CA PHE A 163 -15.71 -7.46 11.61
C PHE A 163 -17.09 -7.14 11.04
N ASP A 164 -17.89 -6.35 11.76
CA ASP A 164 -19.14 -5.80 11.22
C ASP A 164 -18.78 -4.70 10.22
N LEU A 165 -18.83 -5.06 8.94
CA LEU A 165 -18.52 -4.20 7.81
C LEU A 165 -19.79 -3.69 7.11
N SER A 166 -20.96 -3.78 7.77
CA SER A 166 -22.21 -3.24 7.22
C SER A 166 -22.16 -1.70 7.18
N ILE A 167 -21.78 -1.17 6.01
CA ILE A 167 -21.81 0.25 5.66
C ILE A 167 -23.25 0.72 5.50
#